data_AF-A0A925NKP6-F1
#
_entry.id   AF-A0A925NKP6-F1
#
_cell.length_a   1.000
_cell.length_b   1.000
_cell.length_c   1.000
_cell.angle_alpha   90.00
_cell.angle_beta   90.00
_cell.angle_gamma   90.00
#
_symmetry.space_group_name_H-M   'P 1'
#
loop_
_entity.id
_entity.type
_entity.pdbx_description
1 polymer ?
#
loop_
_entity_poly.entity_id
_entity_poly.type
_entity_poly.pdbx_seq_one_letter_code
_entity_poly.pdbx_strand_id
1 'polypeptide(L)'
;MIRMGKPVQLLEWGKGTSTLTQVWSLFATGGLSGKPRTVDGLTDVAIEIEGKFDKQNAADESVKIMQQGEGMTPASQKWGEVAMGNLSRVEETGGKTILHISIRNATKVGKALK
;
A
#
# COMPACT_ATOMS: atom_id res chain seq x y z
N MET A 1 -7.98 -6.97 -4.51
CA MET A 1 -7.96 -7.85 -3.31
C MET A 1 -6.55 -7.84 -2.79
N ILE A 2 -6.36 -7.44 -1.53
CA ILE A 2 -5.04 -7.48 -0.89
C ILE A 2 -4.76 -8.93 -0.48
N ARG A 3 -3.62 -9.49 -0.89
CA ARG A 3 -3.24 -10.88 -0.56
C ARG A 3 -2.11 -10.93 0.46
N MET A 4 -2.27 -11.74 1.50
CA MET A 4 -1.19 -11.97 2.47
C MET A 4 0.00 -12.69 1.82
N GLY A 5 1.22 -12.29 2.19
CA GLY A 5 2.46 -12.98 1.80
C GLY A 5 2.98 -12.67 0.39
N LYS A 6 2.44 -11.65 -0.27
CA LYS A 6 2.97 -11.13 -1.54
C LYS A 6 3.57 -9.74 -1.30
N PRO A 7 4.59 -9.35 -2.07
CA PRO A 7 5.23 -8.06 -1.90
C PRO A 7 4.28 -6.93 -2.33
N VAL A 8 4.46 -5.78 -1.71
CA VAL A 8 3.68 -4.57 -1.91
C VAL A 8 4.60 -3.43 -2.34
N GLN A 9 4.10 -2.61 -3.26
CA GLN A 9 4.69 -1.36 -3.69
C GLN A 9 3.77 -0.22 -3.25
N LEU A 10 4.36 0.82 -2.67
CA LEU A 10 3.65 2.02 -2.24
C LEU A 10 4.04 3.17 -3.15
N LEU A 11 3.04 3.73 -3.81
CA LEU A 11 3.21 4.85 -4.73
C LEU A 11 2.51 6.08 -4.17
N GLU A 12 3.12 7.24 -4.38
CA GLU A 12 2.57 8.54 -4.04
C GLU A 12 2.22 9.32 -5.31
N TRP A 13 1.38 10.33 -5.16
CA TRP A 13 1.13 11.29 -6.24
C TRP A 13 2.39 12.12 -6.51
N GLY A 14 2.87 12.09 -7.75
CA GLY A 14 4.07 12.80 -8.16
C GLY A 14 3.95 14.31 -7.91
N LYS A 15 5.03 14.94 -7.42
CA LYS A 15 5.06 16.38 -7.18
C LYS A 15 4.71 17.15 -8.47
N GLY A 16 3.69 18.00 -8.41
CA GLY A 16 3.25 18.81 -9.56
C GLY A 16 2.34 18.08 -10.56
N THR A 17 1.88 16.87 -10.25
CA THR A 17 0.87 16.20 -11.09
C THR A 17 -0.55 16.61 -10.76
N SER A 18 -1.38 16.68 -11.79
CA SER A 18 -2.80 16.99 -11.70
C SER A 18 -3.63 15.73 -11.97
N THR A 19 -4.93 15.80 -11.71
CA THR A 19 -5.90 14.74 -12.03
C THR A 19 -5.89 14.33 -13.52
N LEU A 20 -5.29 15.13 -14.39
CA LEU A 20 -5.11 14.84 -15.82
C LEU A 20 -3.84 14.04 -16.13
N THR A 21 -2.77 14.18 -15.35
CA THR A 21 -1.48 13.52 -15.60
C THR A 21 -1.24 12.28 -14.73
N GLN A 22 -1.89 12.20 -13.56
CA GLN A 22 -1.93 11.05 -12.65
C GLN A 22 -0.62 10.25 -12.56
N VAL A 23 0.52 10.93 -12.39
CA VAL A 23 1.80 10.23 -12.28
C VAL A 23 1.94 9.73 -10.85
N TRP A 24 2.11 8.42 -10.73
CA TRP A 24 2.36 7.76 -9.47
C TRP A 24 3.83 7.35 -9.39
N SER A 25 4.50 7.77 -8.32
CA SER A 25 5.93 7.52 -8.10
C SER A 25 6.11 6.55 -6.94
N LEU A 26 6.94 5.53 -7.14
CA LEU A 26 7.28 4.56 -6.09
C LEU A 26 8.08 5.27 -4.99
N PHE A 27 7.62 5.17 -3.73
CA PHE A 27 8.33 5.74 -2.58
C PHE A 27 8.72 4.70 -1.53
N ALA A 28 8.12 3.51 -1.55
CA ALA A 28 8.51 2.40 -0.68
C ALA A 28 8.11 1.02 -1.23
N THR A 29 8.83 -0.02 -0.82
CA THR A 29 8.52 -1.43 -1.08
C THR A 29 8.52 -2.21 0.23
N GLY A 30 7.67 -3.24 0.31
CA GLY A 30 7.56 -4.00 1.54
C GLY A 30 6.56 -5.14 1.48
N GLY A 31 6.03 -5.49 2.65
CA GLY A 31 5.04 -6.55 2.81
C GLY A 31 4.02 -6.20 3.89
N LEU A 32 2.87 -6.85 3.85
CA LEU A 32 1.86 -6.71 4.90
C LEU A 32 2.41 -7.25 6.23
N SER A 33 2.46 -6.40 7.25
CA SER A 33 2.91 -6.77 8.60
C SER A 33 1.84 -7.59 9.35
N GLY A 34 0.58 -7.46 8.95
CA GLY A 34 -0.55 -8.15 9.58
C GLY A 34 -1.80 -8.21 8.71
N LYS A 35 -2.86 -8.80 9.25
CA LYS A 35 -4.18 -8.76 8.60
C LYS A 35 -4.73 -7.33 8.71
N PRO A 36 -5.25 -6.75 7.62
CA PRO A 36 -5.96 -5.48 7.68
C PRO A 36 -7.10 -5.51 8.69
N ARG A 37 -7.27 -4.42 9.43
CA ARG A 37 -8.31 -4.26 10.45
C ARG A 37 -9.28 -3.19 10.01
N THR A 38 -10.58 -3.50 9.99
CA THR A 38 -11.62 -2.51 9.68
C THR A 38 -12.31 -2.07 10.96
N VAL A 39 -12.37 -0.77 11.21
CA VAL A 39 -13.11 -0.13 12.31
C VAL A 39 -13.84 1.07 11.74
N ASP A 40 -15.13 1.20 12.02
CA ASP A 40 -15.98 2.32 11.57
C ASP A 40 -15.92 2.60 10.06
N GLY A 41 -15.80 1.54 9.25
CA GLY A 41 -15.73 1.64 7.79
C GLY A 41 -14.34 2.00 7.24
N LEU A 42 -13.36 2.30 8.09
CA LEU A 42 -11.98 2.54 7.71
C LEU A 42 -11.16 1.26 7.88
N THR A 43 -10.54 0.79 6.81
CA THR A 43 -9.63 -0.36 6.84
C THR A 43 -8.20 0.13 7.02
N ASP A 44 -7.57 -0.22 8.13
CA ASP A 44 -6.15 0.01 8.38
C ASP A 44 -5.32 -1.14 7.82
N VAL A 45 -4.32 -0.81 7.01
CA VAL A 45 -3.38 -1.75 6.40
C VAL A 45 -1.97 -1.40 6.85
N ALA A 46 -1.39 -2.25 7.70
CA ALA A 46 -0.02 -2.11 8.15
C ALA A 46 0.96 -2.75 7.16
N ILE A 47 1.86 -1.95 6.61
CA ILE A 47 2.89 -2.38 5.64
C ILE A 47 4.25 -2.16 6.27
N GLU A 48 4.97 -3.25 6.46
CA GLU A 48 6.36 -3.23 6.89
C GLU A 48 7.25 -3.02 5.66
N ILE A 49 8.15 -2.04 5.75
CA ILE A 49 9.14 -1.74 4.72
C ILE A 49 10.55 -1.91 5.29
N GLU A 50 11.49 -2.25 4.41
CA GLU A 50 12.90 -2.31 4.77
C GLU A 50 13.52 -0.91 4.68
N GLY A 51 13.98 -0.39 5.82
CA GLY A 51 14.67 0.90 5.88
C GLY A 51 13.76 2.13 5.85
N LYS A 52 14.23 3.19 5.20
CA LYS A 52 13.54 4.49 5.09
C LYS A 52 12.72 4.56 3.80
N PHE A 53 11.59 5.24 3.86
CA PHE A 53 10.82 5.60 2.67
C PHE A 53 11.18 7.02 2.20
N ASP A 54 11.09 7.26 0.89
CA ASP A 54 11.36 8.58 0.30
C ASP A 54 10.09 9.17 -0.32
N LYS A 55 9.23 9.72 0.52
CA LYS A 55 8.01 10.40 0.08
C LYS A 55 8.30 11.86 -0.21
N GLN A 56 8.29 12.23 -1.50
CA GLN A 56 8.67 13.57 -1.98
C GLN A 56 7.51 14.57 -1.96
N ASN A 57 6.26 14.10 -1.99
CA ASN A 57 5.07 14.94 -1.93
C ASN A 57 4.45 14.93 -0.53
N ALA A 58 5.12 15.55 0.45
CA ALA A 58 4.67 15.53 1.85
C ALA A 58 3.30 16.20 2.10
N ALA A 59 2.81 17.04 1.18
CA ALA A 59 1.51 17.70 1.29
C ALA A 59 0.33 16.79 0.91
N ASP A 60 0.60 15.66 0.25
CA ASP A 60 -0.42 14.71 -0.19
C ASP A 60 -0.27 13.38 0.54
N GLU A 61 -1.26 13.01 1.34
CA GLU A 61 -1.25 11.75 2.10
C GLU A 61 -1.70 10.55 1.27
N SER A 62 -2.13 10.76 0.02
CA SER A 62 -2.67 9.69 -0.82
C SER A 62 -1.58 8.69 -1.18
N VAL A 63 -1.90 7.43 -0.94
CA VAL A 63 -1.04 6.29 -1.21
C VAL A 63 -1.79 5.28 -2.05
N LYS A 64 -1.19 4.91 -3.17
CA LYS A 64 -1.62 3.78 -3.97
C LYS A 64 -0.85 2.54 -3.55
N ILE A 65 -1.58 1.47 -3.24
CA ILE A 65 -1.04 0.17 -2.88
C ILE A 65 -1.08 -0.72 -4.12
N MET A 66 0.10 -1.12 -4.57
CA MET A 66 0.29 -2.03 -5.70
C MET A 66 0.77 -3.39 -5.19
N GLN A 67 0.31 -4.47 -5.81
CA GLN A 67 0.68 -5.83 -5.40
C GLN A 67 0.85 -6.74 -6.61
N GLN A 68 1.80 -7.68 -6.54
CA GLN A 68 1.92 -8.73 -7.55
C GLN A 68 0.77 -9.75 -7.47
N GLY A 69 0.37 -10.30 -8.61
CA GLY A 69 -0.69 -11.30 -8.70
C GLY A 69 -2.10 -10.70 -8.78
N GLU A 70 -2.20 -9.52 -9.39
CA GLU A 70 -3.48 -8.87 -9.71
C GLU A 70 -4.32 -9.75 -10.66
N GLY A 71 -5.65 -9.74 -10.46
CA GLY A 71 -6.61 -10.50 -11.27
C GLY A 71 -6.81 -11.95 -10.82
N MET A 72 -7.25 -12.79 -11.77
CA MET A 72 -7.54 -14.21 -11.54
C MET A 72 -6.31 -15.11 -11.54
N THR A 73 -5.10 -14.55 -11.68
CA THR A 73 -3.84 -15.32 -11.77
C THR A 73 -2.89 -14.99 -10.62
N PRO A 74 -2.99 -15.70 -9.47
CA PRO A 74 -2.18 -15.44 -8.28
C PRO A 74 -0.66 -15.57 -8.48
N ALA A 75 -0.25 -16.31 -9.52
CA ALA A 75 1.16 -16.53 -9.88
C ALA A 75 1.76 -15.41 -10.75
N SER A 76 0.94 -14.46 -11.22
CA SER A 76 1.42 -13.36 -12.05
C SER A 76 2.42 -12.49 -11.29
N GLN A 77 3.52 -12.13 -11.95
CA GLN A 77 4.52 -11.18 -11.44
C GLN A 77 4.17 -9.73 -11.79
N LYS A 78 3.05 -9.50 -12.49
CA LYS A 78 2.59 -8.15 -12.84
C LYS A 78 2.09 -7.44 -11.58
N TRP A 79 2.54 -6.21 -11.41
CA TRP A 79 2.07 -5.29 -10.38
C TRP A 79 0.73 -4.70 -10.79
N GLY A 80 -0.20 -4.68 -9.84
CA GLY A 80 -1.53 -4.16 -10.06
C GLY A 80 -2.07 -3.43 -8.85
N GLU A 81 -3.02 -2.53 -9.09
CA GLU A 81 -3.61 -1.73 -8.03
C GLU A 81 -4.56 -2.59 -7.20
N VAL A 82 -4.31 -2.66 -5.89
CA VAL A 82 -5.15 -3.45 -4.98
C VAL A 82 -5.96 -2.59 -4.03
N ALA A 83 -5.49 -1.37 -3.75
CA ALA A 83 -6.18 -0.38 -2.94
C ALA A 83 -5.57 1.02 -3.10
N MET A 84 -6.35 2.02 -2.71
CA MET A 84 -5.91 3.40 -2.55
C MET A 84 -6.39 3.90 -1.18
N GLY A 85 -5.54 4.63 -0.48
CA GLY A 85 -5.81 5.12 0.86
C GLY A 85 -4.95 6.31 1.21
N ASN A 86 -4.90 6.63 2.51
CA ASN A 86 -4.10 7.72 3.04
C ASN A 86 -3.08 7.18 4.05
N LEU A 87 -1.84 7.65 3.98
CA LEU A 87 -0.84 7.39 5.01
C LEU A 87 -1.30 8.04 6.31
N SER A 88 -1.75 7.25 7.27
CA SER A 88 -2.35 7.73 8.53
C SER A 88 -1.36 7.74 9.68
N ARG A 89 -0.38 6.84 9.68
CA ARG A 89 0.61 6.71 10.74
C ARG A 89 1.88 6.03 10.25
N VAL A 90 3.01 6.43 10.83
CA VAL A 90 4.31 5.78 10.68
C VAL A 90 4.76 5.31 12.05
N GLU A 91 5.11 4.03 12.18
CA GLU A 91 5.70 3.45 13.39
C GLU A 91 7.10 2.93 13.06
N GLU A 92 8.08 3.24 13.90
CA GLU A 92 9.43 2.67 13.81
C GLU A 92 9.63 1.76 15.02
N THR A 93 9.77 0.45 14.79
CA THR A 93 9.95 -0.55 15.85
C THR A 93 11.03 -1.54 15.46
N GLY A 94 12.04 -1.72 16.32
CA GLY A 94 13.06 -2.77 16.14
C GLY A 94 13.87 -2.65 14.84
N GLY A 95 14.11 -1.44 14.36
CA GLY A 95 14.83 -1.19 13.09
C GLY A 95 13.99 -1.39 11.83
N LYS A 96 12.68 -1.60 11.97
CA LYS A 96 11.71 -1.70 10.88
C LYS A 96 10.77 -0.50 10.89
N THR A 97 10.36 -0.07 9.71
CA THR A 97 9.37 0.98 9.53
C THR A 97 8.05 0.35 9.12
N ILE A 98 6.98 0.63 9.85
CA ILE A 98 5.61 0.19 9.57
C ILE A 98 4.81 1.41 9.16
N LEU A 99 4.28 1.37 7.94
CA LEU A 99 3.38 2.38 7.39
C LEU A 99 1.94 1.89 7.52
N HIS A 100 1.12 2.67 8.20
CA HIS A 100 -0.31 2.43 8.32
C HIS A 100 -1.03 3.22 7.23
N ILE A 101 -1.71 2.49 6.35
CA ILE A 101 -2.50 3.07 5.26
C ILE A 101 -3.98 2.86 5.57
N SER A 102 -4.71 3.97 5.67
CA SER A 102 -6.14 3.99 5.93
C SER A 102 -6.95 4.01 4.62
N ILE A 103 -7.87 3.07 4.46
CA ILE A 103 -8.68 2.90 3.25
C ILE A 103 -10.15 3.04 3.60
N ARG A 104 -10.85 4.00 2.97
CA ARG A 104 -12.27 4.31 3.25
C ARG A 104 -13.28 3.28 2.73
N ASN A 105 -12.87 2.36 1.86
CA ASN A 105 -13.75 1.36 1.26
C ASN A 105 -13.41 -0.07 1.71
N ALA A 106 -14.42 -0.94 1.72
CA ALA A 106 -14.28 -2.35 2.04
C ALA A 106 -13.33 -3.05 1.05
N THR A 107 -12.09 -3.29 1.47
CA THR A 107 -11.11 -4.00 0.66
C THR A 107 -11.23 -5.49 0.92
N LYS A 108 -11.55 -6.29 -0.10
CA LYS A 108 -11.51 -7.76 0.03
C LYS A 108 -10.06 -8.20 0.31
N VAL A 109 -9.85 -8.88 1.43
CA VAL A 109 -8.57 -9.48 1.82
C VAL A 109 -8.66 -10.99 1.60
N GLY A 110 -7.65 -11.58 0.95
CA GLY A 110 -7.59 -13.03 0.70
C GLY A 110 -6.23 -13.63 1.05
N LYS A 111 -6.18 -14.96 1.25
CA LYS A 111 -4.89 -15.67 1.28
C LYS A 111 -4.37 -15.81 -0.16
N ALA A 112 -3.09 -15.57 -0.38
CA ALA A 112 -2.45 -16.00 -1.63
C ALA A 112 -2.43 -17.53 -1.63
N LEU A 113 -3.03 -18.16 -2.65
CA LEU A 113 -2.81 -19.57 -2.91
C LEU A 113 -1.37 -19.70 -3.41
N LYS A 114 -0.61 -20.62 -2.77
CA LYS A 114 0.77 -20.96 -3.15
C LYS A 114 0.80 -21.64 -4.51
#